data_AF-A0A3S0HA61-F1
#
_entry.id   AF-A0A3S0HA61-F1
#
_cell.length_a   1.000
_cell.length_b   1.000
_cell.length_c   1.000
_cell.angle_alpha   90.00
_cell.angle_beta   90.00
_cell.angle_gamma   90.00
#
_symmetry.space_group_name_H-M   'P 1'
#
loop_
_entity.id
_entity.type
_entity.pdbx_description
1 polymer ?
#
loop_
_entity_poly.entity_id
_entity_poly.type
_entity_poly.pdbx_seq_one_letter_code
_entity_poly.pdbx_strand_id
1 'polypeptide(L)'
;MSTWTLEEQKAHRKLWAAALRSGKYQQGQFQLQDTRGRMCCLGVLADISGCEWSPATEIFGMAADGEDRSAPLRARNFVGLATSLGSAISFSLMDLNDGGESFATIANIIESEPLGLFIEATP
;
A
#
# COMPACT_ATOMS: atom_id res chain seq x y z
N MET A 1 15.62 -5.72 8.49
CA MET A 1 15.08 -5.06 9.69
C MET A 1 14.58 -3.69 9.27
N SER A 2 13.39 -3.27 9.73
CA SER A 2 12.86 -1.95 9.40
C SER A 2 13.75 -0.87 10.02
N THR A 3 13.98 0.21 9.27
CA THR A 3 14.74 1.38 9.75
C THR A 3 13.87 2.36 10.55
N TRP A 4 12.57 2.07 10.68
CA TRP A 4 11.58 2.94 11.29
C TRP A 4 11.08 2.37 12.62
N THR A 5 10.94 3.22 13.62
CA THR A 5 10.26 2.93 14.89
C THR A 5 8.76 2.69 14.68
N LEU A 6 8.08 2.09 15.66
CA LEU A 6 6.62 1.90 15.60
C LEU A 6 5.89 3.24 15.47
N GLU A 7 6.31 4.28 16.19
CA GLU A 7 5.67 5.59 16.16
C GLU A 7 5.83 6.29 14.80
N GLU A 8 7.00 6.16 14.17
CA GLU A 8 7.21 6.65 12.80
C GLU A 8 6.33 5.88 11.80
N GLN A 9 6.26 4.55 11.92
CA GLN A 9 5.39 3.74 11.07
C GLN A 9 3.92 4.14 11.22
N LYS A 10 3.44 4.40 12.43
CA LYS A 10 2.08 4.92 12.68
C LYS A 10 1.86 6.29 12.05
N ALA A 11 2.85 7.18 12.10
CA ALA A 11 2.78 8.46 11.40
C ALA A 11 2.69 8.26 9.87
N HIS A 12 3.46 7.32 9.32
CA HIS A 12 3.41 6.98 7.90
C HIS A 12 2.09 6.34 7.46
N ARG A 13 1.42 5.55 8.32
CA ARG A 13 0.05 5.04 8.05
C ARG A 13 -0.93 6.19 7.84
N LYS A 14 -0.82 7.26 8.65
CA LYS A 14 -1.65 8.47 8.49
C LYS A 14 -1.32 9.22 7.19
N LEU A 15 -0.04 9.29 6.80
CA LEU A 15 0.36 9.84 5.50
C LEU A 15 -0.24 9.03 4.35
N TRP A 16 -0.25 7.71 4.46
CA TRP A 16 -0.86 6.83 3.47
C TRP A 16 -2.36 7.05 3.35
N ALA A 17 -3.08 7.05 4.48
CA ALA A 17 -4.51 7.35 4.51
C ALA A 17 -4.83 8.74 3.94
N ALA A 18 -4.01 9.75 4.25
CA ALA A 18 -4.15 11.09 3.69
C ALA A 18 -3.88 11.12 2.17
N ALA A 19 -2.88 10.40 1.68
CA ALA A 19 -2.57 10.29 0.26
C ALA A 19 -3.75 9.68 -0.52
N LEU A 20 -4.35 8.61 0.00
CA LEU A 20 -5.55 7.99 -0.58
C LEU A 20 -6.72 8.97 -0.67
N ARG A 21 -6.92 9.82 0.34
CA ARG A 21 -8.00 10.81 0.37
C ARG A 21 -7.69 12.12 -0.38
N SER A 22 -6.46 12.33 -0.82
CA SER A 22 -6.00 13.61 -1.37
C SER A 22 -6.62 13.99 -2.72
N GLY A 23 -7.14 13.01 -3.46
CA GLY A 23 -7.56 13.18 -4.85
C GLY A 23 -6.40 13.29 -5.86
N LYS A 24 -5.14 13.26 -5.40
CA LYS A 24 -3.95 13.24 -6.28
C LYS A 24 -3.84 11.94 -7.08
N TYR A 25 -4.29 10.83 -6.50
CA TYR A 25 -4.18 9.49 -7.08
C TYR A 25 -5.52 9.04 -7.65
N GLN A 26 -5.51 8.60 -8.91
CA GLN A 26 -6.66 7.92 -9.49
C GLN A 26 -6.59 6.43 -9.13
N GLN A 27 -7.66 5.91 -8.54
CA GLN A 27 -7.75 4.51 -8.13
C GLN A 27 -7.75 3.57 -9.34
N GLY A 28 -6.83 2.60 -9.31
CA GLY A 28 -6.71 1.47 -10.23
C GLY A 28 -6.89 0.14 -9.49
N GLN A 29 -6.79 -0.96 -10.22
CA GLN A 29 -6.99 -2.32 -9.71
C GLN A 29 -5.96 -3.27 -10.31
N PHE A 30 -5.75 -4.41 -9.64
CA PHE A 30 -4.93 -5.57 -10.05
C PHE A 30 -3.41 -5.33 -10.13
N GLN A 31 -2.95 -4.10 -10.34
CA GLN A 31 -1.54 -3.73 -10.43
C GLN A 31 -1.25 -2.54 -9.51
N LEU A 32 0.00 -2.40 -9.06
CA LEU A 32 0.47 -1.24 -8.29
C LEU A 32 0.25 0.06 -9.08
N GLN A 33 0.63 0.05 -10.36
CA GLN A 33 0.28 1.11 -11.30
C GLN A 33 0.00 0.50 -12.68
N ASP A 34 -1.17 0.81 -13.25
CA ASP A 34 -1.53 0.36 -14.59
C ASP A 34 -0.93 1.23 -15.70
N THR A 35 -1.14 0.84 -16.96
CA THR A 35 -0.63 1.56 -18.14
C THR A 35 -1.21 2.97 -18.32
N ARG A 36 -2.23 3.35 -17.54
CA ARG A 36 -2.84 4.70 -17.51
C ARG A 36 -2.34 5.52 -16.32
N GLY A 37 -1.41 5.00 -15.53
CA GLY A 37 -0.90 5.67 -14.32
C GLY A 37 -1.84 5.57 -13.11
N ARG A 38 -2.93 4.81 -13.18
CA ARG A 38 -3.83 4.60 -12.04
C ARG A 38 -3.19 3.64 -11.05
N MET A 39 -3.30 3.91 -9.76
CA MET A 39 -2.66 3.13 -8.72
C MET A 39 -3.68 2.41 -7.86
N CYS A 40 -3.41 1.17 -7.45
CA CYS A 40 -4.14 0.55 -6.34
C CYS A 40 -3.69 1.14 -5.00
N CYS A 41 -4.34 0.78 -3.89
CA CYS A 41 -3.96 1.29 -2.58
C CYS A 41 -2.49 0.99 -2.20
N LEU A 42 -1.95 -0.17 -2.60
CA LEU A 42 -0.55 -0.55 -2.38
C LEU A 42 0.40 0.20 -3.32
N GLY A 43 -0.04 0.59 -4.51
CA GLY A 43 0.72 1.45 -5.42
C GLY A 43 0.91 2.85 -4.87
N VAL A 44 -0.15 3.41 -4.26
CA VAL A 44 -0.06 4.69 -3.53
C VAL A 44 0.93 4.58 -2.37
N LEU A 45 0.93 3.47 -1.63
CA LEU A 45 1.93 3.21 -0.59
C LEU A 45 3.36 3.19 -1.15
N ALA A 46 3.57 2.49 -2.28
CA ALA A 46 4.87 2.43 -2.93
C ALA A 46 5.37 3.83 -3.33
N ASP A 47 4.51 4.66 -3.94
CA ASP A 47 4.84 6.03 -4.34
C ASP A 47 5.29 6.89 -3.16
N ILE A 48 4.50 6.96 -2.09
CA ILE A 48 4.82 7.82 -0.94
C ILE A 48 6.01 7.29 -0.12
N SER A 49 6.33 6.00 -0.24
CA SER A 49 7.49 5.39 0.42
C SER A 49 8.80 5.61 -0.34
N GLY A 50 8.75 6.22 -1.53
CA GLY A 50 9.91 6.49 -2.36
C GLY A 50 10.49 5.23 -3.00
N CYS A 51 9.64 4.28 -3.42
CA CYS A 51 10.06 3.18 -4.29
C CYS A 51 10.48 3.70 -5.67
N GLU A 52 11.40 2.99 -6.31
CA GLU A 52 11.81 3.26 -7.69
C GLU A 52 10.85 2.57 -8.66
N TRP A 53 10.40 3.29 -9.69
CA TRP A 53 9.45 2.77 -10.66
C TRP A 53 10.14 2.37 -11.95
N SER A 54 9.83 1.18 -12.46
CA SER A 54 10.30 0.67 -13.74
C SER A 54 9.15 -0.03 -14.48
N PRO A 55 9.23 -0.19 -15.81
CA PRO A 55 8.24 -0.99 -16.54
C PRO A 55 8.22 -2.44 -16.04
N ALA A 56 7.06 -2.94 -15.62
CA ALA A 56 6.91 -4.34 -15.17
C ALA A 56 7.05 -5.32 -16.34
N THR A 57 6.31 -5.02 -17.41
CA THR A 57 6.42 -5.48 -18.81
C THR A 57 5.51 -4.56 -19.65
N GLU A 58 5.60 -4.56 -20.99
CA GLU A 58 4.82 -3.62 -21.84
C GLU A 58 3.29 -3.69 -21.64
N ILE A 59 2.75 -4.79 -21.12
CA ILE A 59 1.30 -5.00 -20.97
C ILE A 59 0.77 -4.85 -19.53
N PHE A 60 1.66 -4.77 -18.53
CA PHE A 60 1.28 -4.86 -17.11
C PHE A 60 1.49 -3.55 -16.32
N GLY A 61 1.89 -2.46 -16.97
CA GLY A 61 2.09 -1.16 -16.32
C GLY A 61 3.47 -1.04 -15.67
N MET A 62 3.54 -0.46 -14.47
CA MET A 62 4.81 -0.18 -13.78
C MET A 62 4.97 -1.04 -12.53
N ALA A 63 6.19 -1.53 -12.32
CA ALA A 63 6.67 -2.15 -11.09
C ALA A 63 7.33 -1.12 -10.19
N ALA A 64 7.16 -1.25 -8.88
CA ALA A 64 7.84 -0.48 -7.86
C ALA A 64 8.87 -1.38 -7.15
N ASP A 65 10.15 -0.98 -7.11
CA ASP A 65 11.26 -1.78 -6.58
C ASP A 65 11.24 -3.26 -7.09
N GLY A 66 10.77 -3.49 -8.32
CA GLY A 66 10.67 -4.81 -8.96
C GLY A 66 9.36 -5.58 -8.74
N GLU A 67 8.42 -5.04 -7.95
CA GLU A 67 7.10 -5.66 -7.71
C GLU A 67 6.01 -4.92 -8.49
N ASP A 68 5.12 -5.62 -9.20
CA ASP A 68 4.06 -5.00 -10.01
C ASP A 68 2.64 -5.20 -9.44
N ARG A 69 2.48 -6.12 -8.48
CA ARG A 69 1.21 -6.42 -7.82
C ARG A 69 1.25 -6.26 -6.32
N SER A 70 2.36 -6.64 -5.69
CA SER A 70 2.48 -6.71 -4.23
C SER A 70 3.25 -5.52 -3.68
N ALA A 71 3.01 -5.15 -2.41
CA ALA A 71 3.72 -4.05 -1.78
C ALA A 71 5.22 -4.39 -1.64
N PRO A 72 6.12 -3.55 -2.19
CA PRO A 72 7.56 -3.78 -2.08
C PRO A 72 8.05 -3.75 -0.64
N LEU A 73 9.20 -4.38 -0.36
CA LEU A 73 9.76 -4.44 1.00
C LEU A 73 9.96 -3.04 1.61
N ARG A 74 10.41 -2.07 0.82
CA ARG A 74 10.56 -0.66 1.24
C ARG A 74 9.22 -0.09 1.73
N ALA A 75 8.19 -0.22 0.91
CA ALA A 75 6.83 0.24 1.17
C ALA A 75 6.23 -0.42 2.42
N ARG A 76 6.46 -1.73 2.60
CA ARG A 76 6.04 -2.47 3.80
C ARG A 76 6.74 -1.97 5.05
N ASN A 77 8.06 -1.82 5.02
CA ASN A 77 8.83 -1.34 6.18
C ASN A 77 8.45 0.10 6.56
N PHE A 78 8.09 0.93 5.58
CA PHE A 78 7.69 2.32 5.78
C PHE A 78 6.49 2.46 6.74
N VAL A 79 5.47 1.60 6.62
CA VAL A 79 4.26 1.62 7.47
C VAL A 79 4.16 0.44 8.46
N GLY A 80 5.11 -0.49 8.41
CA GLY A 80 5.07 -1.74 9.19
C GLY A 80 4.02 -2.73 8.69
N LEU A 81 3.78 -2.84 7.38
CA LEU A 81 2.78 -3.76 6.81
C LEU A 81 3.23 -5.22 7.00
N ALA A 82 2.38 -6.06 7.60
CA ALA A 82 2.75 -7.43 7.95
C ALA A 82 3.04 -8.30 6.72
N THR A 83 2.19 -8.21 5.69
CA THR A 83 2.31 -9.00 4.45
C THR A 83 2.44 -8.08 3.23
N SER A 84 2.92 -8.60 2.10
CA SER A 84 2.99 -7.83 0.85
C SER A 84 1.61 -7.58 0.20
N LEU A 85 0.56 -8.27 0.65
CA LEU A 85 -0.81 -8.07 0.15
C LEU A 85 -1.63 -7.12 1.04
N GLY A 86 -1.07 -6.68 2.17
CA GLY A 86 -1.81 -5.94 3.19
C GLY A 86 -2.91 -6.79 3.83
N SER A 87 -2.58 -8.02 4.21
CA SER A 87 -3.51 -8.96 4.82
C SER A 87 -3.74 -8.65 6.30
N ALA A 88 -5.01 -8.55 6.69
CA ALA A 88 -5.48 -8.70 8.07
C ALA A 88 -6.02 -10.12 8.28
N ILE A 89 -6.59 -10.42 9.46
CA ILE A 89 -7.14 -11.76 9.77
C ILE A 89 -8.17 -12.26 8.75
N SER A 90 -9.04 -11.39 8.24
CA SER A 90 -10.21 -11.78 7.44
C SER A 90 -10.25 -11.19 6.03
N PHE A 91 -9.26 -10.39 5.63
CA PHE A 91 -9.23 -9.72 4.33
C PHE A 91 -7.80 -9.31 3.94
N SER A 92 -7.61 -8.87 2.71
CA SER A 92 -6.45 -8.09 2.31
C SER A 92 -6.85 -6.75 1.69
N LEU A 93 -6.02 -5.72 1.85
CA LEU A 93 -6.26 -4.43 1.23
C LEU A 93 -6.24 -4.52 -0.31
N MET A 94 -5.46 -5.44 -0.87
CA MET A 94 -5.48 -5.78 -2.29
C MET A 94 -6.87 -6.26 -2.73
N ASP A 95 -7.42 -7.27 -2.04
CA ASP A 95 -8.74 -7.84 -2.39
C ASP A 95 -9.85 -6.81 -2.25
N LEU A 96 -9.81 -5.95 -1.23
CA LEU A 96 -10.78 -4.87 -1.05
C LEU A 96 -10.71 -3.84 -2.18
N ASN A 97 -9.50 -3.42 -2.55
CA ASN A 97 -9.30 -2.49 -3.68
C ASN A 97 -9.82 -3.08 -5.00
N ASP A 98 -9.47 -4.33 -5.28
CA ASP A 98 -9.85 -5.00 -6.52
C ASP A 98 -11.34 -5.39 -6.51
N GLY A 99 -11.93 -5.57 -5.34
CA GLY A 99 -13.37 -5.71 -5.11
C GLY A 99 -14.16 -4.40 -5.27
N GLY A 100 -13.48 -3.26 -5.44
CA GLY A 100 -14.11 -1.96 -5.72
C GLY A 100 -14.35 -1.07 -4.50
N GLU A 101 -13.78 -1.39 -3.34
CA GLU A 101 -13.81 -0.48 -2.20
C GLU A 101 -13.12 0.83 -2.51
N SER A 102 -13.71 1.94 -2.08
CA SER A 102 -13.13 3.26 -2.35
C SER A 102 -11.84 3.48 -1.57
N PHE A 103 -10.94 4.31 -2.09
CA PHE A 103 -9.80 4.85 -1.34
C PHE A 103 -10.19 5.45 0.02
N ALA A 104 -11.36 6.08 0.14
CA ALA A 104 -11.83 6.59 1.42
C ALA A 104 -12.14 5.47 2.42
N THR A 105 -12.78 4.37 1.97
CA THR A 105 -13.02 3.18 2.81
C THR A 105 -11.71 2.54 3.23
N ILE A 106 -10.80 2.31 2.27
CA ILE A 106 -9.49 1.68 2.54
C ILE A 106 -8.66 2.53 3.52
N ALA A 107 -8.69 3.86 3.38
CA ALA A 107 -8.03 4.76 4.32
C ALA A 107 -8.59 4.64 5.75
N ASN A 108 -9.91 4.48 5.90
CA ASN A 108 -10.52 4.24 7.22
C ASN A 108 -10.04 2.92 7.83
N ILE A 109 -9.90 1.88 7.02
CA ILE A 109 -9.41 0.57 7.47
C ILE A 109 -7.96 0.69 7.94
N ILE A 110 -7.10 1.36 7.17
CA ILE A 110 -5.69 1.59 7.53
C ILE A 110 -5.58 2.30 8.88
N GLU A 111 -6.37 3.35 9.10
CA GLU A 111 -6.37 4.11 10.36
C GLU A 111 -6.95 3.35 11.55
N SER A 112 -7.82 2.37 11.31
CA SER A 112 -8.38 1.50 12.36
C SER A 112 -7.38 0.47 12.89
N GLU A 113 -6.23 0.31 12.23
CA GLU A 113 -5.16 -0.63 12.59
C GLU A 113 -5.67 -2.06 12.93
N PRO A 114 -6.41 -2.72 12.02
CA PRO A 114 -6.99 -4.02 12.29
C PRO A 114 -5.91 -5.06 12.60
N LEU A 115 -6.24 -5.96 13.52
CA LEU A 115 -5.33 -7.02 13.96
C LEU A 115 -4.76 -7.81 12.78
N GLY A 116 -3.43 -7.94 12.77
CA GLY A 116 -2.68 -8.65 11.73
C GLY A 116 -2.31 -7.82 10.50
N LEU A 117 -2.90 -6.64 10.28
CA LEU A 117 -2.55 -5.81 9.11
C LEU A 117 -1.14 -5.23 9.22
N PHE A 118 -0.77 -4.81 10.41
CA PHE A 118 0.55 -4.26 10.70
C PHE A 118 1.31 -5.18 11.66
N ILE A 119 2.64 -5.14 11.57
CA ILE A 119 3.52 -5.77 12.54
C ILE A 119 3.30 -5.04 13.87
N GLU A 120 2.84 -5.77 14.88
CA GLU A 120 2.80 -5.27 16.24
C GLU A 120 4.21 -5.27 16.83
N ALA A 121 4.51 -4.29 17.69
CA ALA A 121 5.70 -4.40 18.51
C ALA A 121 5.56 -5.67 19.36
N THR A 122 6.46 -6.63 19.14
CA THR A 122 6.63 -7.70 20.11
C THR A 122 7.07 -7.04 21.42
N PRO A 123 6.45 -7.36 22.57
CA PRO A 123 6.86 -6.82 23.87
C PRO A 123 8.35 -7.02 24.15
#